data_AF-A0A970X235-F1
#
_entry.id   AF-A0A970X235-F1
#
_cell.length_a   1.000
_cell.length_b   1.000
_cell.length_c   1.000
_cell.angle_alpha   90.00
_cell.angle_beta   90.00
_cell.angle_gamma   90.00
#
_symmetry.space_group_name_H-M   'P 1'
#
loop_
_entity.id
_entity.type
_entity.pdbx_description
1 polymer ?
#
loop_
_entity_poly.entity_id
_entity_poly.type
_entity_poly.pdbx_seq_one_letter_code
_entity_poly.pdbx_strand_id
1 'polypeptide(L)'
;LAVTITVACLFGLGLIYYGGWAMVLVGVISVISLLAYTAGPWPLAYHGMGDLFVLVFFGFVAVVFTYYVQVGSFHPYAFVAGAMVGLQAVNILVLNNYRDRDTDKVSGKNTSIVLLGEPFGRWFYLANGLVACMLGFLLWPVSLWAALLPLLYLWPHYTTWRKLVAIRQGKALNSLLWETSRNLLILGLLISIGLLI
;
A
#
# COMPACT_ATOMS: atom_id res chain seq x y z
N LEU A 1 3.32 -9.68 -19.23
CA LEU A 1 3.87 -10.15 -17.93
C LEU A 1 5.36 -10.48 -18.04
N ALA A 2 5.77 -11.45 -18.86
CA ALA A 2 7.18 -11.84 -19.00
C ALA A 2 8.12 -10.66 -19.33
N VAL A 3 7.80 -9.85 -20.35
CA VAL A 3 8.60 -8.67 -20.72
C VAL A 3 8.78 -7.71 -19.54
N THR A 4 7.69 -7.42 -18.82
CA THR A 4 7.72 -6.52 -17.65
C THR A 4 8.59 -7.08 -16.53
N ILE A 5 8.51 -8.38 -16.25
CA ILE A 5 9.36 -9.05 -15.26
C ILE A 5 10.82 -8.97 -15.68
N THR A 6 11.16 -9.30 -16.94
CA THR A 6 12.54 -9.24 -17.43
C THR A 6 13.12 -7.84 -17.30
N VAL A 7 12.39 -6.81 -17.73
CA VAL A 7 12.84 -5.42 -17.62
C VAL A 7 13.02 -5.03 -16.15
N ALA A 8 12.06 -5.37 -15.27
CA ALA A 8 12.18 -5.10 -13.84
C ALA A 8 13.39 -5.80 -13.20
N CYS A 9 13.67 -7.06 -13.58
CA CYS A 9 14.85 -7.79 -13.13
C CYS A 9 16.14 -7.12 -13.61
N LEU A 10 16.23 -6.68 -14.87
CA LEU A 10 17.42 -6.01 -15.40
C LEU A 10 17.73 -4.72 -14.62
N PHE A 11 16.73 -3.89 -14.35
CA PHE A 11 16.92 -2.71 -13.50
C PHE A 11 17.24 -3.09 -12.04
N GLY A 12 16.60 -4.13 -11.51
CA GLY A 12 16.84 -4.63 -10.16
C GLY A 12 18.26 -5.16 -9.94
N LEU A 13 18.90 -5.75 -10.95
CA LEU A 13 20.29 -6.20 -10.86
C LEU A 13 21.25 -5.03 -10.60
N GLY A 14 20.94 -3.82 -11.08
CA GLY A 14 21.72 -2.62 -10.76
C GLY A 14 21.74 -2.29 -9.27
N LEU A 15 20.73 -2.71 -8.50
CA LEU A 15 20.66 -2.49 -7.06
C LEU A 15 21.68 -3.34 -6.28
N ILE A 16 22.25 -4.38 -6.88
CA ILE A 16 23.31 -5.21 -6.24
C ILE A 16 24.52 -4.35 -5.89
N TYR A 17 24.86 -3.36 -6.71
CA TYR A 17 25.98 -2.46 -6.44
C TYR A 17 25.81 -1.70 -5.11
N TYR A 18 24.58 -1.38 -4.73
CA TYR A 18 24.27 -0.57 -3.55
C TYR A 18 23.85 -1.43 -2.34
N GLY A 19 22.95 -2.39 -2.54
CA GLY A 19 22.38 -3.23 -1.47
C GLY A 19 22.98 -4.64 -1.37
N GLY A 20 23.98 -4.95 -2.19
CA GLY A 20 24.64 -6.26 -2.21
C GLY A 20 23.76 -7.41 -2.70
N TRP A 21 24.24 -8.64 -2.50
CA TRP A 21 23.59 -9.87 -2.96
C TRP A 21 22.21 -10.12 -2.32
N ALA A 22 21.93 -9.51 -1.17
CA ALA A 22 20.61 -9.58 -0.54
C ALA A 22 19.49 -9.06 -1.47
N MET A 23 19.78 -8.11 -2.37
CA MET A 23 18.78 -7.57 -3.32
C MET A 23 18.32 -8.61 -4.34
N VAL A 24 19.18 -9.59 -4.67
CA VAL A 24 18.78 -10.71 -5.55
C VAL A 24 17.71 -11.54 -4.87
N LEU A 25 17.89 -11.85 -3.58
CA LEU A 25 16.92 -12.62 -2.81
C LEU A 25 15.57 -11.88 -2.72
N VAL A 26 15.60 -10.58 -2.45
CA VAL A 26 14.40 -9.73 -2.41
C VAL A 26 13.68 -9.72 -3.77
N GLY A 27 14.44 -9.59 -4.87
CA GLY A 27 13.89 -9.64 -6.21
C GLY A 27 13.25 -10.99 -6.54
N VAL A 28 13.92 -12.10 -6.22
CA VAL A 28 13.39 -13.45 -6.42
C VAL A 28 12.10 -13.67 -5.62
N ILE A 29 12.10 -13.32 -4.33
CA ILE A 29 10.90 -13.41 -3.48
C ILE A 29 9.78 -12.55 -4.06
N SER A 30 10.07 -11.36 -4.55
CA SER A 30 9.08 -10.46 -5.16
C SER A 30 8.46 -11.06 -6.43
N VAL A 31 9.26 -11.69 -7.30
CA VAL A 31 8.76 -12.35 -8.52
C VAL A 31 7.92 -13.57 -8.18
N ILE A 32 8.38 -14.43 -7.26
CA ILE A 32 7.62 -15.59 -6.79
C ILE A 32 6.28 -15.13 -6.19
N SER A 33 6.32 -14.06 -5.40
CA SER A 33 5.14 -13.51 -4.74
C SER A 33 4.17 -12.89 -5.73
N LEU A 34 4.64 -12.19 -6.76
CA LEU A 34 3.82 -11.68 -7.86
C LEU A 34 3.07 -12.82 -8.57
N LEU A 35 3.78 -13.92 -8.85
CA LEU A 35 3.19 -15.11 -9.46
C LEU A 35 2.18 -15.76 -8.51
N ALA A 36 2.53 -16.01 -7.25
CA ALA A 36 1.63 -16.58 -6.25
C ALA A 36 0.40 -15.71 -5.93
N TYR A 37 0.50 -14.40 -6.14
CA TYR A 37 -0.60 -13.48 -5.91
C TYR A 37 -1.75 -13.66 -6.92
N THR A 38 -1.41 -13.89 -8.19
CA THR A 38 -2.38 -13.93 -9.30
C THR A 38 -2.53 -15.29 -9.98
N ALA A 39 -1.52 -16.15 -9.89
CA ALA A 39 -1.42 -17.42 -10.59
C ALA A 39 -1.09 -18.57 -9.63
N GLY A 40 -1.26 -19.80 -10.11
CA GLY A 40 -1.03 -21.02 -9.34
C GLY A 40 -2.29 -21.62 -8.72
N PRO A 41 -2.16 -22.77 -8.05
CA PRO A 41 -3.30 -23.55 -7.55
C PRO A 41 -4.05 -22.88 -6.39
N TRP A 42 -3.45 -21.90 -5.71
CA TRP A 42 -4.01 -21.24 -4.53
C TRP A 42 -3.72 -19.72 -4.50
N PRO A 43 -4.35 -18.92 -5.37
CA PRO A 43 -4.03 -17.50 -5.50
C PRO A 43 -4.34 -16.72 -4.21
N LEU A 44 -3.36 -15.98 -3.68
CA LEU A 44 -3.51 -15.21 -2.44
C LEU A 44 -4.64 -14.17 -2.52
N ALA A 45 -4.86 -13.60 -3.71
CA ALA A 45 -5.93 -12.63 -3.96
C ALA A 45 -7.35 -13.20 -3.74
N TYR A 46 -7.50 -14.53 -3.73
CA TYR A 46 -8.79 -15.23 -3.63
C TYR A 46 -9.10 -15.70 -2.21
N HIS A 47 -8.18 -15.53 -1.26
CA HIS A 47 -8.29 -16.03 0.11
C HIS A 47 -8.24 -14.92 1.17
N GLY A 48 -8.60 -13.69 0.82
CA GLY A 48 -8.64 -12.56 1.75
C GLY A 48 -7.27 -12.08 2.23
N MET A 49 -6.18 -12.68 1.75
CA MET A 49 -4.81 -12.33 2.14
C MET A 49 -4.23 -11.14 1.36
N GLY A 50 -5.00 -10.60 0.42
CA GLY A 50 -4.52 -9.54 -0.46
C GLY A 50 -4.13 -8.25 0.26
N ASP A 51 -4.88 -7.86 1.29
CA ASP A 51 -4.59 -6.65 2.06
C ASP A 51 -3.24 -6.76 2.79
N LEU A 52 -2.98 -7.89 3.44
CA LEU A 52 -1.69 -8.16 4.09
C LEU A 52 -0.55 -8.23 3.07
N PHE A 53 -0.78 -8.90 1.93
CA PHE A 53 0.20 -8.98 0.86
C PHE A 53 0.60 -7.58 0.36
N VAL A 54 -0.39 -6.71 0.11
CA VAL A 54 -0.13 -5.35 -0.35
C VAL A 54 0.65 -4.55 0.70
N LEU A 55 0.28 -4.66 1.99
CA LEU A 55 1.02 -4.01 3.06
C LEU A 55 2.49 -4.45 3.12
N VAL A 56 2.74 -5.76 2.99
CA VAL A 56 4.10 -6.30 3.03
C VAL A 56 4.92 -5.84 1.83
N PHE A 57 4.40 -5.98 0.61
CA PHE A 57 5.20 -5.70 -0.59
C PHE A 57 5.29 -4.21 -0.94
N PHE A 58 4.18 -3.49 -0.88
CA PHE A 58 4.15 -2.06 -1.23
C PHE A 58 4.49 -1.14 -0.05
N GLY A 59 4.30 -1.62 1.19
CA GLY A 59 4.73 -0.91 2.38
C GLY A 59 6.16 -1.27 2.75
N PHE A 60 6.36 -2.45 3.35
CA PHE A 60 7.66 -2.80 3.92
C PHE A 60 8.73 -3.08 2.87
N VAL A 61 8.48 -3.98 1.92
CA VAL A 61 9.50 -4.35 0.93
C VAL A 61 9.88 -3.13 0.10
N ALA A 62 8.92 -2.44 -0.49
CA ALA A 62 9.22 -1.26 -1.32
C ALA A 62 9.90 -0.14 -0.53
N VAL A 63 9.36 0.29 0.63
CA VAL A 63 9.89 1.47 1.34
C VAL A 63 11.17 1.16 2.10
N VAL A 64 11.20 0.06 2.87
CA VAL A 64 12.34 -0.28 3.73
C VAL A 64 13.55 -0.68 2.91
N PHE A 65 13.40 -1.43 1.82
CA PHE A 65 14.54 -1.77 0.97
C PHE A 65 15.02 -0.58 0.13
N THR A 66 14.13 0.33 -0.26
CA THR A 66 14.57 1.61 -0.86
C THR A 66 15.44 2.39 0.12
N TYR A 67 15.03 2.48 1.39
CA TYR A 67 15.85 3.10 2.44
C TYR A 67 17.19 2.36 2.64
N TYR A 68 17.15 1.03 2.73
CA TYR A 68 18.36 0.21 2.90
C TYR A 68 19.36 0.40 1.76
N VAL A 69 18.90 0.44 0.51
CA VAL A 69 19.76 0.67 -0.66
C VAL A 69 20.42 2.06 -0.62
N GLN A 70 19.73 3.07 -0.07
CA GLN A 70 20.25 4.43 0.02
C GLN A 70 21.20 4.64 1.19
N VAL A 71 20.90 4.05 2.35
CA VAL A 71 21.60 4.31 3.62
C VAL A 71 22.56 3.19 4.02
N GLY A 72 22.38 1.99 3.50
CA GLY A 72 23.19 0.81 3.80
C GLY A 72 22.84 0.10 5.12
N SER A 73 21.78 0.51 5.82
CA SER A 73 21.32 -0.10 7.07
C SER A 73 19.81 -0.05 7.23
N PHE A 74 19.28 -0.84 8.17
CA PHE A 74 17.85 -0.82 8.52
C PHE A 74 17.61 0.12 9.69
N HIS A 75 16.50 0.87 9.63
CA HIS A 75 16.10 1.77 10.69
C HIS A 75 14.61 1.60 11.03
N PRO A 76 14.21 1.52 12.33
CA PRO A 76 12.82 1.37 12.73
C PRO A 76 11.86 2.39 12.09
N TYR A 77 12.28 3.66 11.98
CA TYR A 77 11.50 4.71 11.32
C TYR A 77 11.20 4.45 9.83
N ALA A 78 12.05 3.70 9.11
CA ALA A 78 11.75 3.27 7.74
C ALA A 78 10.58 2.27 7.71
N PHE A 79 10.46 1.40 8.72
CA PHE A 79 9.30 0.51 8.87
C PHE A 79 8.03 1.28 9.22
N VAL A 80 8.12 2.33 10.03
CA VAL A 80 7.00 3.23 10.33
C VAL A 80 6.50 3.89 9.03
N ALA A 81 7.40 4.50 8.26
CA ALA A 81 7.06 5.09 6.96
C ALA A 81 6.49 4.05 5.98
N GLY A 82 7.07 2.84 5.95
CA GLY A 82 6.57 1.72 5.17
C GLY A 82 5.16 1.28 5.55
N ALA A 83 4.84 1.24 6.84
CA ALA A 83 3.48 0.96 7.31
C ALA A 83 2.50 2.06 6.90
N MET A 84 2.87 3.34 7.05
CA MET A 84 2.03 4.47 6.65
C MET A 84 1.68 4.42 5.16
N VAL A 85 2.68 4.21 4.30
CA VAL A 85 2.52 4.09 2.84
C VAL A 85 1.76 2.82 2.47
N GLY A 86 2.09 1.70 3.09
CA GLY A 86 1.47 0.41 2.83
C GLY A 86 -0.01 0.38 3.16
N LEU A 87 -0.45 1.02 4.26
CA LEU A 87 -1.87 1.17 4.59
C LEU A 87 -2.64 1.94 3.50
N GLN A 88 -1.99 2.90 2.82
CA GLN A 88 -2.62 3.60 1.70
C GLN A 88 -2.64 2.79 0.42
N ALA A 89 -1.61 1.99 0.17
CA ALA A 89 -1.65 1.00 -0.91
C ALA A 89 -2.78 -0.02 -0.69
N VAL A 90 -2.98 -0.47 0.56
CA VAL A 90 -4.13 -1.31 0.95
C VAL A 90 -5.44 -0.61 0.66
N ASN A 91 -5.58 0.69 0.92
CA ASN A 91 -6.80 1.44 0.60
C ASN A 91 -7.15 1.43 -0.89
N ILE A 92 -6.16 1.41 -1.79
CA ILE A 92 -6.40 1.26 -3.23
C ILE A 92 -7.01 -0.12 -3.51
N LEU A 93 -6.47 -1.18 -2.90
CA LEU A 93 -7.00 -2.54 -3.04
C LEU A 93 -8.39 -2.69 -2.42
N VAL A 94 -8.60 -2.15 -1.22
CA VAL A 94 -9.89 -2.12 -0.53
C VAL A 94 -10.95 -1.46 -1.41
N LEU A 95 -10.64 -0.31 -2.01
CA LEU A 95 -11.57 0.37 -2.89
C LEU A 95 -11.87 -0.43 -4.16
N ASN A 96 -10.86 -1.09 -4.73
CA ASN A 96 -11.03 -1.96 -5.90
C ASN A 96 -11.96 -3.15 -5.57
N ASN A 97 -11.69 -3.86 -4.47
CA ASN A 97 -12.51 -4.97 -3.99
C ASN A 97 -13.92 -4.51 -3.59
N TYR A 98 -14.05 -3.29 -3.04
CA TYR A 98 -15.33 -2.71 -2.67
C TYR A 98 -16.21 -2.40 -3.88
N ARG A 99 -15.61 -1.90 -4.96
CA ARG A 99 -16.29 -1.67 -6.23
C ARG A 99 -16.77 -2.98 -6.85
N ASP A 100 -15.92 -3.99 -6.85
CA ASP A 100 -16.14 -5.25 -7.59
C ASP A 100 -16.79 -6.35 -6.75
N ARG A 101 -17.19 -6.06 -5.50
CA ARG A 101 -17.67 -7.05 -4.51
C ARG A 101 -18.75 -8.01 -5.03
N ASP A 102 -19.69 -7.55 -5.84
CA ASP A 102 -20.79 -8.38 -6.33
C ASP A 102 -20.29 -9.36 -7.39
N THR A 103 -19.43 -8.90 -8.30
CA THR A 103 -18.77 -9.73 -9.33
C THR A 103 -17.75 -10.69 -8.71
N ASP A 104 -16.97 -10.22 -7.73
CA ASP A 104 -16.01 -11.03 -6.98
C ASP A 104 -16.72 -12.17 -6.23
N LYS A 105 -17.90 -11.88 -5.64
CA LYS A 105 -18.72 -12.90 -4.98
C LYS A 105 -19.23 -13.96 -5.96
N VAL A 106 -19.71 -13.57 -7.14
CA VAL A 106 -20.19 -14.51 -8.17
C VAL A 106 -19.06 -15.37 -8.72
N SER A 107 -17.84 -14.82 -8.84
CA SER A 107 -16.66 -15.54 -9.34
C SER A 107 -15.93 -16.37 -8.28
N GLY A 108 -16.44 -16.43 -7.04
CA GLY A 108 -15.83 -17.20 -5.95
C GLY A 108 -14.55 -16.59 -5.40
N LYS A 109 -14.28 -15.32 -5.69
CA LYS A 109 -13.10 -14.60 -5.18
C LYS A 109 -13.41 -14.05 -3.78
N ASN A 110 -12.87 -14.71 -2.76
CA ASN A 110 -13.11 -14.33 -1.37
C ASN A 110 -12.17 -13.19 -0.94
N THR A 111 -12.49 -11.95 -1.32
CA THR A 111 -11.80 -10.77 -0.81
C THR A 111 -12.25 -10.44 0.62
N SER A 112 -11.49 -9.60 1.33
CA SER A 112 -11.90 -9.09 2.65
C SER A 112 -13.28 -8.43 2.62
N ILE A 113 -13.62 -7.75 1.50
CA ILE A 113 -14.92 -7.11 1.33
C ILE A 113 -16.04 -8.10 1.06
N VAL A 114 -15.78 -9.18 0.32
CA VAL A 114 -16.78 -10.24 0.11
C VAL A 114 -17.05 -11.00 1.41
N LEU A 115 -16.01 -11.27 2.20
CA LEU A 115 -16.11 -12.03 3.45
C LEU A 115 -16.75 -11.22 4.59
N LEU A 116 -16.38 -9.95 4.75
CA LEU A 116 -16.79 -9.11 5.90
C LEU A 116 -17.88 -8.07 5.53
N GLY A 117 -18.17 -7.89 4.24
CA GLY A 117 -19.24 -7.05 3.73
C GLY A 117 -18.87 -5.58 3.45
N GLU A 118 -19.83 -4.87 2.84
CA GLU A 118 -19.74 -3.43 2.51
C GLU A 118 -19.44 -2.54 3.74
N PRO A 119 -20.09 -2.73 4.91
CA PRO A 119 -19.83 -1.87 6.05
C PRO A 119 -18.39 -1.96 6.55
N PHE A 120 -17.78 -3.16 6.48
CA PHE A 120 -16.38 -3.34 6.83
C PHE A 120 -15.49 -2.52 5.89
N GLY A 121 -15.66 -2.64 4.57
CA GLY A 121 -14.79 -1.96 3.60
C GLY A 121 -14.72 -0.45 3.75
N ARG A 122 -15.85 0.22 3.98
CA ARG A 122 -15.88 1.68 4.17
C ARG A 122 -15.21 2.12 5.47
N TRP A 123 -15.35 1.36 6.55
CA TRP A 123 -14.73 1.70 7.84
C TRP A 123 -13.26 1.31 7.88
N PHE A 124 -12.90 0.19 7.26
CA PHE A 124 -11.52 -0.25 7.08
C PHE A 124 -10.72 0.78 6.26
N TYR A 125 -11.30 1.30 5.17
CA TYR A 125 -10.71 2.39 4.39
C TYR A 125 -10.39 3.62 5.26
N LEU A 126 -11.36 4.06 6.09
CA LEU A 126 -11.15 5.21 6.97
C LEU A 126 -10.08 4.93 8.02
N ALA A 127 -10.19 3.78 8.69
CA ALA A 127 -9.29 3.36 9.77
C ALA A 127 -7.84 3.31 9.31
N ASN A 128 -7.56 2.79 8.12
CA ASN A 128 -6.21 2.73 7.55
C ASN A 128 -5.55 4.13 7.44
N GLY A 129 -6.31 5.16 7.06
CA GLY A 129 -5.79 6.54 7.02
C GLY A 129 -5.56 7.14 8.41
N LEU A 130 -6.46 6.89 9.36
CA LEU A 130 -6.31 7.35 10.74
C LEU A 130 -5.10 6.68 11.41
N VAL A 131 -4.97 5.36 11.26
CA VAL A 131 -3.83 4.58 11.79
C VAL A 131 -2.54 5.04 11.15
N ALA A 132 -2.50 5.31 9.83
CA ALA A 132 -1.31 5.87 9.19
C ALA A 132 -0.87 7.19 9.84
N CYS A 133 -1.80 8.14 10.08
CA CYS A 133 -1.47 9.37 10.78
C CYS A 133 -1.04 9.15 12.25
N MET A 134 -1.67 8.19 12.95
CA MET A 134 -1.26 7.81 14.31
C MET A 134 0.18 7.27 14.35
N LEU A 135 0.54 6.42 13.38
CA LEU A 135 1.90 5.92 13.22
C LEU A 135 2.89 7.04 12.92
N GLY A 136 2.46 8.08 12.19
CA GLY A 136 3.26 9.27 11.91
C GLY A 136 3.79 9.96 13.18
N PHE A 137 3.03 9.94 14.28
CA PHE A 137 3.52 10.48 15.55
C PHE A 137 4.78 9.77 16.04
N LEU A 138 5.03 8.50 15.70
CA LEU A 138 6.25 7.79 16.10
C LEU A 138 7.52 8.36 15.44
N LEU A 139 7.39 9.22 14.41
CA LEU A 139 8.50 9.93 13.75
C LEU A 139 8.90 11.22 14.48
N TRP A 140 8.19 11.62 15.53
CA TRP A 140 8.48 12.83 16.32
C TRP A 140 9.94 12.96 16.82
N PRO A 141 10.67 11.88 17.19
CA PRO A 141 12.05 12.02 17.64
C PRO A 141 13.02 12.37 16.50
N VAL A 142 12.61 12.15 15.25
CA VAL A 142 13.40 12.49 14.05
C VAL A 142 13.09 13.92 13.63
N SER A 143 11.81 14.25 13.50
CA SER A 143 11.35 15.61 13.23
C SER A 143 9.93 15.79 13.73
N LEU A 144 9.69 16.93 14.41
CA LEU A 144 8.34 17.35 14.79
C LEU A 144 7.44 17.49 13.55
N TRP A 145 7.99 17.97 12.43
CA TRP A 145 7.24 18.16 11.19
C TRP A 145 6.89 16.84 10.51
N ALA A 146 7.75 15.82 10.60
CA ALA A 146 7.44 14.46 10.15
C ALA A 146 6.23 13.86 10.88
N ALA A 147 5.99 14.25 12.14
CA ALA A 147 4.81 13.84 12.90
C ALA A 147 3.56 14.67 12.56
N LEU A 148 3.71 15.99 12.35
CA LEU A 148 2.57 16.90 12.21
C LEU A 148 2.07 17.08 10.77
N LEU A 149 2.96 17.18 9.77
CA LEU A 149 2.55 17.41 8.38
C LEU A 149 1.61 16.33 7.81
N PRO A 150 1.80 15.03 8.10
CA PRO A 150 0.87 13.98 7.66
C PRO A 150 -0.58 14.18 8.13
N LEU A 151 -0.85 15.00 9.15
CA LEU A 151 -2.22 15.33 9.57
C LEU A 151 -2.97 16.10 8.49
N LEU A 152 -2.28 16.86 7.63
CA LEU A 152 -2.90 17.59 6.52
C LEU A 152 -3.51 16.63 5.48
N TYR A 153 -2.98 15.41 5.36
CA TYR A 153 -3.53 14.38 4.49
C TYR A 153 -4.91 13.87 4.95
N LEU A 154 -5.27 14.02 6.23
CA LEU A 154 -6.58 13.58 6.73
C LEU A 154 -7.74 14.30 6.04
N TRP A 155 -7.54 15.55 5.63
CA TRP A 155 -8.56 16.31 4.90
C TRP A 155 -8.95 15.64 3.57
N PRO A 156 -8.03 15.46 2.58
CA PRO A 156 -8.38 14.78 1.35
C PRO A 156 -8.79 13.31 1.58
N HIS A 157 -8.20 12.59 2.55
CA HIS A 157 -8.61 11.22 2.88
C HIS A 157 -10.07 11.13 3.33
N TYR A 158 -10.45 11.99 4.28
CA TYR A 158 -11.82 12.05 4.80
C TYR A 158 -12.82 12.44 3.72
N THR A 159 -12.46 13.38 2.82
CA THR A 159 -13.34 13.73 1.69
C THR A 159 -13.57 12.55 0.74
N THR A 160 -12.52 11.78 0.42
CA THR A 160 -12.64 10.57 -0.41
C THR A 160 -13.47 9.50 0.29
N TRP A 161 -13.29 9.29 1.60
CA TRP A 161 -14.12 8.39 2.39
C TRP A 161 -15.60 8.80 2.39
N ARG A 162 -15.91 10.09 2.58
CA ARG A 162 -17.31 10.57 2.51
C ARG A 162 -17.94 10.29 1.15
N LYS A 163 -17.20 10.47 0.06
CA LYS A 163 -17.67 10.12 -1.30
C LYS A 163 -17.87 8.62 -1.46
N LEU A 164 -16.97 7.78 -0.91
CA LEU A 164 -17.11 6.33 -0.91
C LEU A 164 -18.42 5.90 -0.23
N VAL A 165 -18.71 6.45 0.94
CA VAL A 165 -19.94 6.19 1.70
C VAL A 165 -21.18 6.70 0.96
N ALA A 166 -21.09 7.84 0.26
CA ALA A 166 -22.21 8.40 -0.50
C ALA A 166 -22.52 7.62 -1.78
N ILE A 167 -21.50 7.23 -2.56
CA ILE A 167 -21.67 6.53 -3.84
C ILE A 167 -22.12 5.08 -3.62
N ARG A 168 -21.52 4.39 -2.62
CA ARG A 168 -21.72 2.97 -2.26
C ARG A 168 -21.45 1.92 -3.34
N GLN A 169 -21.84 2.13 -4.59
CA GLN A 169 -21.77 1.13 -5.65
C GLN A 169 -21.71 1.74 -7.05
N GLY A 170 -21.30 0.92 -8.02
CA GLY A 170 -21.32 1.25 -9.43
C GLY A 170 -20.08 2.00 -9.93
N LYS A 171 -20.13 2.38 -11.21
CA LYS A 171 -18.98 2.92 -11.96
C LYS A 171 -18.45 4.25 -11.41
N ALA A 172 -19.26 4.99 -10.66
CA ALA A 172 -18.85 6.24 -10.03
C ALA A 172 -17.70 6.03 -9.01
N LEU A 173 -17.51 4.83 -8.47
CA LEU A 173 -16.36 4.51 -7.59
C LEU A 173 -15.01 4.55 -8.32
N ASN A 174 -14.99 4.47 -9.65
CA ASN A 174 -13.73 4.51 -10.42
C ASN A 174 -12.97 5.83 -10.23
N SER A 175 -13.68 6.95 -10.08
CA SER A 175 -13.03 8.24 -9.82
C SER A 175 -12.31 8.26 -8.47
N LEU A 176 -12.79 7.49 -7.49
CA LEU A 176 -12.18 7.41 -6.17
C LEU A 176 -10.86 6.65 -6.18
N LEU A 177 -10.59 5.78 -7.16
CA LEU A 177 -9.29 5.08 -7.27
C LEU A 177 -8.18 6.08 -7.54
N TRP A 178 -8.45 7.06 -8.42
CA TRP A 178 -7.55 8.17 -8.68
C TRP A 178 -7.37 9.03 -7.42
N GLU A 179 -8.47 9.40 -6.73
CA GLU A 179 -8.37 10.18 -5.49
C GLU A 179 -7.55 9.46 -4.42
N THR A 180 -7.72 8.14 -4.26
CA THR A 180 -6.99 7.34 -3.29
C THR A 180 -5.49 7.29 -3.62
N SER A 181 -5.16 7.13 -4.91
CA SER A 181 -3.77 7.16 -5.40
C SER A 181 -3.12 8.54 -5.20
N ARG A 182 -3.86 9.62 -5.47
CA ARG A 182 -3.43 10.99 -5.16
C ARG A 182 -3.21 11.17 -3.66
N ASN A 183 -4.09 10.64 -2.82
CA ASN A 183 -3.96 10.75 -1.37
C ASN A 183 -2.71 10.00 -0.88
N LEU A 184 -2.40 8.81 -1.42
CA LEU A 184 -1.14 8.10 -1.17
C LEU A 184 0.08 8.98 -1.50
N LEU A 185 0.08 9.63 -2.68
CA LEU A 185 1.16 10.54 -3.08
C LEU A 185 1.28 11.74 -2.13
N ILE A 186 0.17 12.37 -1.75
CA ILE A 186 0.14 13.48 -0.80
C ILE A 186 0.75 13.06 0.53
N LEU A 187 0.37 11.90 1.07
CA LEU A 187 0.93 11.39 2.32
C LEU A 187 2.45 11.19 2.21
N GLY A 188 2.90 10.53 1.13
CA GLY A 188 4.33 10.28 0.90
C GLY A 188 5.14 11.58 0.81
N LEU A 189 4.61 12.59 0.12
CA LEU A 189 5.24 13.91 0.03
C LEU A 189 5.28 14.62 1.38
N LEU A 190 4.20 14.61 2.16
CA LEU A 190 4.14 15.24 3.49
C LEU A 190 5.13 14.61 4.47
N ILE A 191 5.24 13.28 4.49
CA ILE A 191 6.24 12.58 5.31
C ILE A 191 7.65 12.97 4.84
N SER A 192 7.90 12.94 3.53
CA SER A 192 9.24 13.24 2.97
C SER A 192 9.67 14.67 3.28
N ILE A 193 8.78 15.65 3.08
CA ILE A 193 9.05 17.06 3.42
C ILE A 193 9.25 17.19 4.92
N GLY A 194 8.39 16.57 5.73
CA GLY A 194 8.49 16.65 7.18
C GLY A 194 9.76 16.03 7.75
N LEU A 195 10.37 15.05 7.08
CA LEU A 195 11.65 14.48 7.47
C LEU A 195 12.86 15.34 7.04
N LEU A 196 12.67 16.24 6.07
CA LEU A 196 13.73 17.12 5.55
C LEU A 196 13.86 18.45 6.32
N ILE A 197 12.82 18.86 7.04
CA ILE A 197 12.76 20.12 7.81
C ILE A 197 12.69 19.87 9.32
#